data_AF-A0A1Q3DVP8-F1
#
_entry.id   AF-A0A1Q3DVP8-F1
#
_cell.length_a   1.000
_cell.length_b   1.000
_cell.length_c   1.000
_cell.angle_alpha   90.00
_cell.angle_beta   90.00
_cell.angle_gamma   90.00
#
_symmetry.space_group_name_H-M   'P 1'
#
loop_
_entity.id
_entity.type
_entity.pdbx_description
1 polymer ?
#
loop_
_entity_poly.entity_id
_entity_poly.type
_entity_poly.pdbx_seq_one_letter_code
_entity_poly.pdbx_strand_id
1 'polypeptide(L)'
;MNTWIWSAVFHTRDTPLTEKLDYFSAALTILTALYFTVIRFFHLYTPSTSERASPARIIVLRIWTIICILAFIGHILYLSLPPRFDYQYNIIFNLVLGLSHNALWLLYSLPASVSLLKRFPNRPKSYRPRVAGRAATLVILTTAATAFELFDFPPWRKALDAHALWHLATAPITSTWYHFLIMDANDPSWKEVR
;
A
#
# COMPACT_ATOMS: atom_id res chain seq x y z
N MET A 1 4.01 6.47 -11.36
CA MET A 1 3.10 6.63 -10.22
C MET A 1 3.39 8.01 -9.65
N ASN A 2 2.44 8.94 -9.75
CA ASN A 2 2.73 10.38 -9.72
C ASN A 2 1.98 11.12 -8.60
N THR A 3 1.61 10.44 -7.50
CA THR A 3 0.77 10.98 -6.41
C THR A 3 1.26 12.34 -5.91
N TRP A 4 2.52 12.44 -5.48
CA TRP A 4 3.04 13.71 -4.96
C TRP A 4 3.16 14.82 -6.02
N ILE A 5 3.30 14.47 -7.30
CA ILE A 5 3.29 15.45 -8.39
C ILE A 5 1.89 16.05 -8.53
N TRP A 6 0.87 15.20 -8.62
CA TRP A 6 -0.51 15.67 -8.77
C TRP A 6 -1.06 16.36 -7.53
N SER A 7 -0.67 15.90 -6.33
CA SER A 7 -0.93 16.60 -5.08
C SER A 7 -0.32 18.00 -5.07
N ALA A 8 0.96 18.15 -5.43
CA ALA A 8 1.59 19.47 -5.51
C ALA A 8 0.90 20.39 -6.53
N VAL A 9 0.52 19.86 -7.70
CA VAL A 9 -0.20 20.61 -8.74
C VAL A 9 -1.57 21.06 -8.24
N PHE A 10 -2.33 20.17 -7.60
CA PHE A 10 -3.65 20.45 -7.04
C PHE A 10 -3.60 21.54 -5.96
N HIS A 11 -2.69 21.42 -4.98
CA HIS A 11 -2.54 22.43 -3.92
C HIS A 11 -1.95 23.76 -4.40
N THR A 12 -1.33 23.80 -5.58
CA THR A 12 -0.93 25.05 -6.22
C THR A 12 -2.10 25.69 -6.97
N ARG A 13 -2.91 24.88 -7.66
CA ARG A 13 -4.07 25.34 -8.40
C ARG A 13 -5.17 24.28 -8.42
N ASP A 14 -6.22 24.56 -7.68
CA ASP A 14 -7.42 23.75 -7.65
C ASP A 14 -8.26 23.97 -8.94
N THR A 15 -8.49 22.87 -9.65
CA THR A 15 -9.41 22.75 -10.77
C THR A 15 -10.04 21.36 -10.73
N PRO A 16 -11.22 21.12 -11.35
CA PRO A 16 -11.82 19.79 -11.38
C PRO A 16 -10.92 18.69 -11.98
N LEU A 17 -9.96 19.06 -12.85
CA LEU A 17 -9.00 18.12 -13.41
C LEU A 17 -7.89 17.80 -12.41
N THR A 18 -7.29 18.82 -11.80
CA THR A 18 -6.17 18.65 -10.86
C THR A 18 -6.63 17.93 -9.59
N GLU A 19 -7.84 18.23 -9.12
CA GLU A 19 -8.53 17.49 -8.05
C GLU A 19 -8.57 15.99 -8.37
N LYS A 20 -9.19 15.61 -9.50
CA LYS A 20 -9.32 14.20 -9.90
C LYS A 20 -7.96 13.51 -10.03
N LEU A 21 -6.98 14.19 -10.62
CA LEU A 21 -5.65 13.62 -10.83
C LEU A 21 -4.89 13.40 -9.53
N ASP A 22 -5.09 14.25 -8.53
CA ASP A 22 -4.55 14.04 -7.19
C ASP A 22 -5.16 12.78 -6.54
N TYR A 23 -6.48 12.78 -6.37
CA TYR A 23 -7.19 11.68 -5.72
C TYR A 23 -7.02 10.33 -6.43
N PHE A 24 -7.09 10.30 -7.76
CA PHE A 24 -6.90 9.05 -8.52
C PHE A 24 -5.46 8.56 -8.45
N SER A 25 -4.48 9.47 -8.39
CA SER A 25 -3.09 9.08 -8.21
C SER A 25 -2.82 8.57 -6.79
N ALA A 26 -3.45 9.13 -5.76
CA ALA A 26 -3.39 8.61 -4.40
C ALA A 26 -3.98 7.20 -4.32
N ALA A 27 -5.18 7.00 -4.88
CA ALA A 27 -5.84 5.70 -4.92
C ALA A 27 -5.05 4.64 -5.67
N LEU A 28 -4.48 4.99 -6.83
CA LEU A 28 -3.62 4.09 -7.59
C LEU A 28 -2.39 3.66 -6.80
N THR A 29 -1.78 4.57 -6.03
CA THR A 29 -0.62 4.26 -5.19
C THR A 29 -0.95 3.25 -4.10
N ILE A 30 -2.03 3.48 -3.37
CA ILE A 30 -2.44 2.58 -2.27
C ILE A 30 -2.84 1.21 -2.83
N LEU A 31 -3.61 1.19 -3.93
CA LEU A 31 -3.99 -0.05 -4.60
C LEU A 31 -2.78 -0.81 -5.13
N THR A 32 -1.81 -0.13 -5.73
CA THR A 32 -0.58 -0.75 -6.24
C THR A 32 0.26 -1.33 -5.10
N ALA A 33 0.35 -0.64 -3.96
CA ALA A 33 1.02 -1.15 -2.77
C ALA A 33 0.36 -2.44 -2.25
N LEU A 34 -0.98 -2.46 -2.15
CA LEU A 34 -1.74 -3.66 -1.79
C LEU A 34 -1.54 -4.79 -2.81
N TYR A 35 -1.59 -4.46 -4.11
CA TYR A 35 -1.40 -5.41 -5.21
C TYR A 35 -0.09 -6.19 -5.07
N PHE A 36 1.03 -5.48 -4.91
CA PHE A 36 2.33 -6.12 -4.74
C PHE A 36 2.48 -6.83 -3.40
N THR A 37 1.86 -6.32 -2.33
CA THR A 37 1.88 -6.97 -1.01
C THR A 37 1.21 -8.35 -1.05
N VAL A 38 0.06 -8.46 -1.72
CA VAL A 38 -0.63 -9.76 -1.94
C VAL A 38 0.26 -10.70 -2.75
N ILE A 39 0.83 -10.25 -3.87
CA ILE A 39 1.74 -11.07 -4.68
C ILE A 39 2.92 -11.59 -3.86
N ARG A 40 3.51 -10.74 -3.01
CA ARG A 40 4.66 -11.07 -2.16
C ARG A 40 4.32 -12.06 -1.05
N PHE A 41 3.17 -11.95 -0.39
CA PHE A 41 2.81 -12.85 0.72
C PHE A 41 2.26 -14.19 0.27
N PHE A 42 1.62 -14.24 -0.90
CA PHE A 42 1.08 -15.49 -1.45
C PHE A 42 2.00 -16.13 -2.49
N HIS A 43 3.21 -15.59 -2.67
CA HIS A 43 4.24 -16.09 -3.59
C HIS A 43 3.72 -16.31 -5.02
N LEU A 44 2.97 -15.34 -5.53
CA LEU A 44 2.28 -15.42 -6.83
C LEU A 44 3.19 -15.09 -8.03
N TYR A 45 4.48 -14.85 -7.80
CA TYR A 45 5.46 -14.60 -8.85
C TYR A 45 5.98 -15.91 -9.45
N THR A 46 6.48 -15.82 -10.69
CA THR A 46 7.13 -16.94 -11.38
C THR A 46 8.53 -17.16 -10.80
N PRO A 47 8.91 -18.38 -10.37
CA PRO A 47 10.28 -18.69 -9.95
C PRO A 47 11.27 -18.43 -11.09
N SER A 48 12.48 -17.94 -10.74
CA SER A 48 13.55 -17.71 -11.72
C SER A 48 14.27 -18.99 -12.16
N THR A 49 14.06 -20.10 -11.45
CA THR A 49 14.67 -21.41 -11.68
C THR A 49 13.67 -22.37 -12.32
N SER A 50 14.17 -23.48 -12.87
CA SER A 50 13.51 -24.42 -13.81
C SER A 50 12.19 -25.09 -13.36
N GLU A 51 11.63 -24.68 -12.22
CA GLU A 51 10.28 -25.04 -11.80
C GLU A 51 9.25 -24.20 -12.56
N ARG A 52 8.47 -24.85 -13.43
CA ARG A 52 7.29 -24.22 -14.05
C ARG A 52 6.39 -23.69 -12.94
N ALA A 53 6.06 -22.40 -13.00
CA ALA A 53 5.05 -21.82 -12.11
C ALA A 53 3.78 -22.68 -12.19
N SER A 54 3.27 -23.10 -11.04
CA SER A 54 2.06 -23.92 -10.99
C SER A 54 0.92 -23.17 -11.71
N PRO A 55 0.17 -23.81 -12.61
CA PRO A 55 -0.93 -23.17 -13.33
C PRO A 55 -1.92 -22.45 -12.39
N ALA A 56 -2.16 -23.01 -11.21
CA ALA A 56 -3.00 -22.40 -10.17
C ALA A 56 -2.50 -21.02 -9.72
N ARG A 57 -1.21 -20.83 -9.45
CA ARG A 57 -0.64 -19.52 -9.05
C ARG A 57 -0.82 -18.46 -10.14
N ILE A 58 -0.61 -18.84 -11.40
CA ILE A 58 -0.80 -17.92 -12.55
C ILE A 58 -2.27 -17.49 -12.64
N ILE A 59 -3.21 -18.43 -12.48
CA ILE A 59 -4.64 -18.14 -12.48
C ILE A 59 -4.99 -17.18 -11.34
N VAL A 60 -4.51 -17.45 -10.12
CA VAL A 60 -4.75 -16.57 -8.95
C VAL A 60 -4.17 -15.18 -9.17
N LEU A 61 -2.94 -15.07 -9.69
CA LEU A 61 -2.33 -13.79 -10.04
C LEU A 61 -3.21 -13.01 -11.02
N ARG A 62 -3.64 -13.65 -12.13
CA ARG A 62 -4.48 -13.01 -13.14
C ARG A 62 -5.81 -12.53 -12.57
N ILE A 63 -6.48 -13.36 -11.78
CA ILE A 63 -7.73 -13.00 -11.11
C ILE A 63 -7.51 -11.77 -10.23
N TRP A 64 -6.45 -11.78 -9.40
CA TRP A 64 -6.12 -10.65 -8.53
C TRP A 64 -5.82 -9.36 -9.31
N THR A 65 -5.04 -9.46 -10.39
CA THR A 65 -4.75 -8.33 -11.29
C THR A 65 -6.04 -7.77 -11.90
N ILE A 66 -6.93 -8.63 -12.39
CA ILE A 66 -8.22 -8.22 -12.97
C ILE A 66 -9.09 -7.53 -11.91
N ILE A 67 -9.17 -8.09 -10.70
CA ILE A 67 -9.92 -7.48 -9.58
C ILE A 67 -9.40 -6.07 -9.30
N CYS A 68 -8.08 -5.88 -9.20
CA CYS A 68 -7.49 -4.56 -8.94
C CYS A 68 -7.77 -3.57 -10.08
N ILE A 69 -7.61 -3.99 -11.34
CA ILE A 69 -7.89 -3.14 -12.50
C ILE A 69 -9.37 -2.72 -12.53
N LEU A 70 -10.29 -3.67 -12.36
CA LEU A 70 -11.73 -3.39 -12.34
C LEU A 70 -12.12 -2.50 -11.16
N ALA A 71 -11.55 -2.72 -9.98
CA ALA A 71 -11.78 -1.88 -8.81
C ALA A 71 -11.31 -0.43 -9.08
N PHE A 72 -10.15 -0.25 -9.70
CA PHE A 72 -9.62 1.09 -10.02
C PHE A 72 -10.43 1.79 -11.11
N ILE A 73 -10.80 1.08 -12.17
CA ILE A 73 -11.67 1.62 -13.23
C ILE A 73 -13.03 2.00 -12.63
N GLY A 74 -13.62 1.12 -11.82
CA GLY A 74 -14.88 1.40 -11.13
C GLY A 74 -14.80 2.63 -10.23
N HIS A 75 -13.71 2.78 -9.48
CA HIS A 75 -13.44 3.94 -8.64
C HIS A 75 -13.35 5.25 -9.46
N ILE A 76 -12.58 5.26 -10.56
CA ILE A 76 -12.48 6.41 -11.47
C ILE A 76 -13.84 6.76 -12.06
N LEU A 77 -14.57 5.76 -12.58
CA LEU A 77 -15.88 5.99 -13.20
C LEU A 77 -16.86 6.57 -12.17
N TYR A 78 -16.92 5.98 -10.97
CA TYR A 78 -17.79 6.44 -9.90
C TYR A 78 -17.53 7.90 -9.52
N LEU A 79 -16.27 8.31 -9.40
CA LEU A 79 -15.91 9.69 -9.02
C LEU A 79 -15.92 10.68 -10.18
N SER A 80 -15.98 10.20 -11.44
CA SER A 80 -15.95 11.06 -12.62
C SER A 80 -17.33 11.42 -13.16
N LEU A 81 -18.33 10.56 -12.93
CA LEU A 81 -19.68 10.69 -13.51
C LEU A 81 -20.60 11.70 -12.78
N PRO A 82 -20.61 11.79 -11.44
CA PRO A 82 -21.45 12.73 -10.72
C PRO A 82 -21.02 14.19 -10.94
N PRO A 83 -21.92 15.17 -10.76
CA PRO A 83 -21.61 16.60 -10.90
C PRO A 83 -20.70 17.15 -9.80
N ARG A 84 -20.55 16.42 -8.68
CA ARG A 84 -19.68 16.77 -7.55
C ARG A 84 -18.82 15.57 -7.18
N PHE A 85 -17.58 15.83 -6.79
CA PHE A 85 -16.67 14.80 -6.33
C PHE A 85 -17.12 14.27 -4.95
N ASP A 86 -17.18 12.95 -4.78
CA ASP A 86 -17.57 12.31 -3.53
C ASP A 86 -16.32 12.00 -2.68
N TYR A 87 -15.91 12.97 -1.87
CA TYR A 87 -14.75 12.82 -0.99
C TYR A 87 -14.95 11.74 0.07
N GLN A 88 -16.17 11.55 0.57
CA GLN A 88 -16.45 10.55 1.59
C GLN A 88 -16.21 9.14 1.04
N TYR A 89 -16.74 8.85 -0.14
CA TYR A 89 -16.45 7.60 -0.84
C TYR A 89 -14.95 7.44 -1.10
N ASN A 90 -14.27 8.49 -1.58
CA ASN A 90 -12.83 8.43 -1.85
C ASN A 90 -12.02 8.07 -0.59
N ILE A 91 -12.32 8.71 0.55
CA ILE A 91 -11.66 8.43 1.83
C ILE A 91 -11.92 6.97 2.25
N ILE A 92 -13.17 6.51 2.19
CA ILE A 92 -13.53 5.11 2.55
C ILE A 92 -12.81 4.11 1.65
N PHE A 93 -12.80 4.33 0.34
CA PHE A 93 -12.13 3.45 -0.62
C PHE A 93 -10.65 3.31 -0.29
N ASN A 94 -9.96 4.44 -0.13
CA ASN A 94 -8.53 4.46 0.21
C ASN A 94 -8.25 3.84 1.58
N LEU A 95 -9.11 4.09 2.57
CA LEU A 95 -8.99 3.52 3.91
C LEU A 95 -9.12 2.00 3.89
N VAL A 96 -10.07 1.44 3.13
CA VAL A 96 -10.22 -0.02 2.99
C VAL A 96 -8.98 -0.65 2.38
N LEU A 97 -8.44 -0.08 1.30
CA LEU A 97 -7.22 -0.57 0.67
C LEU A 97 -6.00 -0.46 1.61
N GLY A 98 -5.83 0.70 2.25
CA GLY A 98 -4.73 0.98 3.17
C GLY A 98 -4.75 0.10 4.42
N LEU A 99 -5.92 -0.10 5.02
CA LEU A 99 -6.08 -1.00 6.18
C LEU A 99 -5.81 -2.46 5.79
N SER A 100 -6.25 -2.89 4.60
CA SER A 100 -5.96 -4.24 4.10
C SER A 100 -4.46 -4.45 3.91
N HIS A 101 -3.76 -3.47 3.33
CA HIS A 101 -2.31 -3.46 3.19
C HIS A 101 -1.63 -3.56 4.56
N ASN A 102 -2.04 -2.72 5.50
CA ASN A 102 -1.45 -2.67 6.84
C ASN A 102 -1.70 -3.97 7.63
N ALA A 103 -2.90 -4.55 7.52
CA ALA A 103 -3.23 -5.83 8.15
C ALA A 103 -2.28 -6.94 7.68
N LEU A 104 -2.01 -7.03 6.38
CA LEU A 104 -1.07 -8.01 5.82
C LEU A 104 0.35 -7.83 6.38
N TRP A 105 0.84 -6.60 6.48
CA TRP A 105 2.16 -6.32 7.06
C TRP A 105 2.24 -6.56 8.57
N LEU A 106 1.13 -6.36 9.30
CA LEU A 106 1.04 -6.76 10.72
C LEU A 106 1.09 -8.28 10.86
N LEU A 107 0.36 -9.02 10.02
CA LEU A 107 0.42 -10.49 9.97
C LEU A 107 1.85 -10.99 9.68
N TYR A 108 2.58 -10.33 8.79
CA TYR A 108 4.00 -10.62 8.55
C TYR A 108 4.88 -10.39 9.78
N SER A 109 4.57 -9.34 10.56
CA SER A 109 5.37 -8.91 11.71
C SER A 109 5.20 -9.79 12.96
N LEU A 110 4.12 -10.59 13.01
CA LEU A 110 3.76 -11.46 14.12
C LEU A 110 4.93 -12.36 14.57
N PRO A 111 4.96 -12.78 15.85
CA PRO A 111 5.90 -13.79 16.34
C PRO A 111 5.81 -15.11 15.57
N ALA A 112 6.92 -15.85 15.53
CA ALA A 112 7.00 -17.16 14.86
C ALA A 112 5.95 -18.16 15.35
N SER A 113 5.66 -18.14 16.66
CA SER A 113 4.72 -19.06 17.33
C SER A 113 3.27 -18.90 16.87
N VAL A 114 2.87 -17.71 16.42
CA VAL A 114 1.48 -17.38 16.03
C VAL A 114 1.39 -16.97 14.55
N SER A 115 2.46 -17.16 13.78
CA SER A 115 2.52 -16.74 12.38
C SER A 115 1.46 -17.45 11.55
N LEU A 116 0.60 -16.68 10.89
CA LEU A 116 -0.38 -17.21 9.93
C LEU A 116 0.23 -17.36 8.54
N LEU A 117 1.18 -16.49 8.19
CA LEU A 117 1.81 -16.44 6.88
C LEU A 117 3.12 -17.25 6.84
N LYS A 118 3.37 -17.88 5.69
CA LYS A 118 4.69 -18.39 5.33
C LYS A 118 5.47 -17.25 4.70
N ARG A 119 6.42 -16.64 5.42
CA ARG A 119 7.10 -15.41 4.98
C ARG A 119 7.95 -15.60 3.72
N PHE A 120 8.62 -16.75 3.62
CA PHE A 120 9.47 -17.11 2.49
C PHE A 120 9.18 -18.55 2.04
N PRO A 121 9.20 -18.84 0.73
CA PRO A 121 8.87 -20.17 0.20
C PRO A 121 9.86 -21.25 0.67
N ASN A 122 11.14 -20.91 0.79
CA ASN A 122 12.23 -21.85 1.09
C ASN A 122 12.59 -21.91 2.58
N ARG A 123 11.75 -21.35 3.46
CA ARG A 123 11.95 -21.37 4.91
C ARG A 123 10.74 -22.01 5.61
N PRO A 124 10.94 -22.60 6.79
CA PRO A 124 9.83 -23.08 7.61
C PRO A 124 8.92 -21.90 7.99
N LYS A 125 7.63 -22.19 8.24
CA LYS A 125 6.64 -21.16 8.65
C LYS A 125 7.05 -20.41 9.92
N SER A 126 7.79 -21.07 10.81
CA SER A 126 8.35 -20.52 12.04
C SER A 126 9.51 -19.54 11.79
N TYR A 127 10.07 -19.47 10.60
CA TYR A 127 11.14 -18.51 10.30
C TYR A 127 10.61 -17.08 10.35
N ARG A 128 11.25 -16.25 11.16
CA ARG A 128 10.97 -14.81 11.29
C ARG A 128 12.25 -14.02 10.95
N PRO A 129 12.25 -13.22 9.87
CA PRO A 129 13.41 -12.41 9.52
C PRO A 129 13.63 -11.33 10.59
N ARG A 130 14.88 -10.93 10.79
CA ARG A 130 15.25 -9.92 11.82
C ARG A 130 14.55 -8.58 11.60
N VAL A 131 14.27 -8.24 10.34
CA VAL A 131 13.60 -6.99 9.95
C VAL A 131 12.08 -7.02 10.11
N ALA A 132 11.47 -8.15 10.48
CA ALA A 132 10.02 -8.29 10.58
C ALA A 132 9.37 -7.25 11.51
N GLY A 133 10.03 -6.90 12.63
CA GLY A 133 9.52 -5.89 13.55
C GLY A 133 9.44 -4.48 12.93
N ARG A 134 10.27 -4.17 11.94
CA ARG A 134 10.26 -2.85 11.27
C ARG A 134 8.97 -2.63 10.50
N ALA A 135 8.39 -3.68 9.91
CA ALA A 135 7.09 -3.59 9.24
C ALA A 135 5.97 -3.19 10.21
N ALA A 136 5.94 -3.73 11.43
CA ALA A 136 4.97 -3.31 12.45
C ALA A 136 5.15 -1.84 12.84
N THR A 137 6.39 -1.39 13.08
CA THR A 137 6.67 0.02 13.35
C THR A 137 6.20 0.91 12.22
N LEU A 138 6.48 0.53 10.97
CA LEU A 138 6.05 1.27 9.79
C LEU A 138 4.53 1.33 9.67
N VAL A 139 3.81 0.23 9.92
CA VAL A 139 2.35 0.23 9.96
C VAL A 139 1.82 1.18 11.03
N ILE A 140 2.38 1.14 12.25
CA ILE A 140 1.96 2.04 13.34
C ILE A 140 2.17 3.50 12.93
N LEU A 141 3.33 3.84 12.37
CA LEU A 141 3.63 5.20 11.90
C LEU A 141 2.70 5.63 10.77
N THR A 142 2.46 4.76 9.77
CA THR A 142 1.54 5.05 8.67
C THR A 142 0.12 5.26 9.18
N THR A 143 -0.37 4.40 10.09
CA THR A 143 -1.70 4.56 10.70
C THR A 143 -1.81 5.85 11.53
N ALA A 144 -0.77 6.18 12.30
CA ALA A 144 -0.73 7.44 13.04
C ALA A 144 -0.72 8.66 12.11
N ALA A 145 -0.01 8.60 10.98
CA ALA A 145 -0.05 9.65 9.98
C ALA A 145 -1.46 9.79 9.36
N THR A 146 -2.08 8.68 8.94
CA THR A 146 -3.46 8.66 8.40
C THR A 146 -4.48 9.21 9.42
N ALA A 147 -4.22 9.12 10.72
CA ALA A 147 -5.11 9.68 11.72
C ALA A 147 -5.21 11.21 11.64
N PHE A 148 -4.17 11.93 11.18
CA PHE A 148 -4.28 13.37 10.94
C PHE A 148 -5.36 13.68 9.91
N GLU A 149 -5.40 12.94 8.80
CA GLU A 149 -6.42 13.07 7.76
C GLU A 149 -7.84 12.79 8.29
N LEU A 150 -7.99 11.78 9.16
CA LEU A 150 -9.30 11.36 9.64
C LEU A 150 -9.88 12.26 10.74
N PHE A 151 -9.02 12.81 11.60
CA PHE A 151 -9.48 13.66 12.71
C PHE A 151 -9.65 15.13 12.31
N ASP A 152 -9.05 15.54 11.19
CA ASP A 152 -9.26 16.83 10.53
C ASP A 152 -9.43 18.02 11.49
N PHE A 153 -8.33 18.44 12.12
CA PHE A 153 -8.33 19.57 13.05
C PHE A 153 -8.10 20.91 12.33
N PRO A 154 -8.63 22.03 12.86
CA PRO A 154 -8.53 23.33 12.20
C PRO A 154 -7.08 23.84 12.11
N PRO A 155 -6.73 24.64 11.08
CA PRO A 155 -5.37 25.08 10.84
C PRO A 155 -4.78 25.86 12.02
N TRP A 156 -3.67 25.36 12.56
CA TRP A 156 -2.90 26.05 13.57
C TRP A 156 -2.27 27.31 12.97
N ARG A 157 -2.54 28.45 13.60
CA ARG A 157 -2.08 29.79 13.17
C ARG A 157 -2.39 30.10 11.70
N LYS A 158 -3.45 29.50 11.14
CA LYS A 158 -3.85 29.65 9.73
C LYS A 158 -2.76 29.20 8.72
N ALA A 159 -1.78 28.42 9.16
CA ALA A 159 -0.63 28.05 8.34
C ALA A 159 -0.42 26.52 8.24
N LEU A 160 -0.76 25.75 9.28
CA LEU A 160 -0.57 24.30 9.32
C LEU A 160 -1.86 23.60 9.72
N ASP A 161 -2.49 22.89 8.79
CA ASP A 161 -3.64 22.03 9.04
C ASP A 161 -3.25 20.56 9.17
N ALA A 162 -4.26 19.73 9.44
CA ALA A 162 -4.11 18.29 9.57
C ALA A 162 -3.58 17.64 8.28
N HIS A 163 -4.05 18.11 7.13
CA HIS A 163 -3.67 17.59 5.82
C HIS A 163 -2.18 17.86 5.49
N ALA A 164 -1.69 19.05 5.79
CA ALA A 164 -0.27 19.40 5.65
C ALA A 164 0.62 18.55 6.57
N LEU A 165 0.18 18.28 7.81
CA LEU A 165 0.91 17.37 8.70
C LEU A 165 0.88 15.92 8.21
N TRP A 166 -0.21 15.47 7.61
CA TRP A 166 -0.27 14.16 6.96
C TRP A 166 0.76 14.05 5.83
N HIS A 167 0.87 15.04 4.94
CA HIS A 167 1.91 15.07 3.92
C HIS A 167 3.33 15.07 4.50
N LEU A 168 3.57 15.91 5.51
CA LEU A 168 4.88 16.00 6.16
C LEU A 168 5.28 14.67 6.81
N ALA A 169 4.34 13.99 7.48
CA ALA A 169 4.59 12.72 8.14
C ALA A 169 4.82 11.58 7.12
N THR A 170 4.03 11.53 6.05
CA THR A 170 4.08 10.44 5.07
C THR A 170 5.33 10.45 4.19
N ALA A 171 5.96 11.60 3.97
CA ALA A 171 7.20 11.71 3.18
C ALA A 171 8.37 10.85 3.73
N PRO A 172 8.84 11.03 4.98
CA PRO A 172 9.91 10.19 5.55
C PRO A 172 9.47 8.74 5.79
N ILE A 173 8.18 8.51 6.09
CA ILE A 173 7.62 7.16 6.24
C ILE A 173 7.74 6.38 4.92
N THR A 174 7.44 7.01 3.78
CA THR A 174 7.57 6.40 2.45
C THR A 174 9.01 5.98 2.16
N SER A 175 9.99 6.84 2.45
CA SER A 175 11.41 6.50 2.29
C SER A 175 11.81 5.29 3.16
N THR A 176 11.30 5.24 4.40
CA THR A 176 11.60 4.14 5.32
C THR A 176 10.94 2.83 4.88
N TRP A 177 9.71 2.89 4.36
CA TRP A 177 9.05 1.76 3.69
C TRP A 177 9.89 1.24 2.52
N TYR A 178 10.37 2.12 1.65
CA TYR A 178 11.20 1.75 0.51
C TYR A 178 12.47 1.01 0.94
N HIS A 179 13.20 1.54 1.92
CA HIS A 179 14.38 0.86 2.47
C HIS A 179 14.05 -0.50 3.08
N PHE A 180 12.94 -0.60 3.81
CA PHE A 180 12.45 -1.86 4.35
C PHE A 180 12.14 -2.89 3.25
N LEU A 181 11.46 -2.48 2.19
CA LEU A 181 11.14 -3.35 1.05
C LEU A 181 12.39 -3.81 0.31
N ILE A 182 13.42 -2.96 0.18
CA ILE A 182 14.74 -3.37 -0.35
C ILE A 182 15.38 -4.44 0.54
N MET A 183 15.35 -4.28 1.86
CA MET A 183 15.89 -5.27 2.78
C MET A 183 15.11 -6.59 2.72
N ASP A 184 13.78 -6.54 2.66
CA ASP A 184 12.94 -7.72 2.50
C ASP A 184 13.25 -8.42 1.17
N ALA A 185 13.32 -7.70 0.05
CA ALA A 185 13.61 -8.26 -1.27
C ALA A 185 15.02 -8.86 -1.39
N ASN A 186 16.00 -8.33 -0.67
CA ASN A 186 17.37 -8.83 -0.64
C ASN A 186 17.63 -9.87 0.47
N ASP A 187 16.62 -10.26 1.25
CA ASP A 187 16.79 -11.27 2.30
C ASP A 187 17.30 -12.59 1.67
N PRO A 188 18.40 -13.17 2.19
CA PRO A 188 18.94 -14.42 1.67
C PRO A 188 17.94 -15.58 1.66
N SER A 189 16.86 -15.50 2.44
CA SER A 189 15.78 -16.49 2.51
C SER A 189 14.95 -16.61 1.24
N TRP A 190 15.07 -15.67 0.30
CA TRP A 190 14.51 -15.82 -1.05
C TRP A 190 15.33 -16.76 -1.93
N LYS A 191 16.62 -16.95 -1.64
CA LYS A 191 17.48 -17.89 -2.38
C LYS A 191 17.14 -19.32 -1.98
N GLU A 192 17.27 -20.24 -2.92
CA GLU A 192 17.20 -21.68 -2.62
C GLU A 192 18.34 -22.05 -1.67
N VAL A 193 18.04 -22.91 -0.69
CA VAL A 193 19.08 -23.53 0.13
C VAL A 193 19.73 -24.57 -0.77
N ARG A 194 20.94 -24.26 -1.27
CA ARG A 194 21.77 -25.23 -1.99
C ARG A 194 22.23 -26.35 -1.06
#